data_AF-A0A7S0V213-F1
#
_entry.id   AF-A0A7S0V213-F1
#
_cell.length_a   1.000
_cell.length_b   1.000
_cell.length_c   1.000
_cell.angle_alpha   90.00
_cell.angle_beta   90.00
_cell.angle_gamma   90.00
#
_symmetry.space_group_name_H-M   'P 1'
#
loop_
_entity.id
_entity.type
_entity.pdbx_description
1 polymer ?
#
loop_
_entity_poly.entity_id
_entity_poly.type
_entity_poly.pdbx_seq_one_letter_code
_entity_poly.pdbx_strand_id
1 'polypeptide(L)'
;FDIFVEARGRTSVYSVESVLVSIMFLRLYLVWTYYREWLFARYTTKNFASRMNDVPMDSKLAVKAILDDRPFAFLGFVLVWTVLVLAYLVRIAESPVNVQHLYFWNQLWLIVVTITATGYGDLYPITHLGRLICCIAMFVGAMLLATLTATVSSQLALNAGESRLMMFLQSERWEKDIRLAAIKSIQSWWRRSIKHPKTL
;
A
#
# COMPACT_ATOMS: atom_id res chain seq x y z
N PHE A 1 32.05 -24.34 0.87
CA PHE A 1 32.90 -23.13 0.76
C PHE A 1 32.26 -22.08 1.62
N ASP A 2 33.02 -21.52 2.55
CA ASP A 2 32.50 -20.63 3.57
C ASP A 2 33.08 -19.24 3.33
N ILE A 3 32.22 -18.23 3.24
CA ILE A 3 32.60 -16.84 2.99
C ILE A 3 32.66 -16.14 4.34
N PHE A 4 33.86 -15.67 4.71
CA PHE A 4 34.08 -14.92 5.92
C PHE A 4 33.78 -13.45 5.67
N VAL A 5 32.77 -12.92 6.36
CA VAL A 5 32.49 -11.48 6.38
C VAL A 5 32.72 -11.01 7.80
N GLU A 6 33.74 -10.16 7.98
CA GLU A 6 34.07 -9.61 9.28
C GLU A 6 33.30 -8.30 9.50
N ALA A 7 32.51 -8.26 10.56
CA ALA A 7 31.75 -7.08 10.94
C ALA A 7 31.86 -6.87 12.45
N ARG A 8 32.31 -5.67 12.87
CA ARG A 8 32.38 -5.24 14.27
C ARG A 8 33.13 -6.22 15.20
N GLY A 9 34.25 -6.80 14.73
CA GLY A 9 35.09 -7.72 15.51
C GLY A 9 34.53 -9.14 15.68
N ARG A 10 33.52 -9.53 14.90
CA ARG A 10 33.04 -10.91 14.79
C ARG A 10 33.09 -11.39 13.35
N THR A 11 33.68 -12.55 13.13
CA THR A 11 33.71 -13.24 11.83
C THR A 11 32.37 -13.94 11.62
N SER A 12 31.55 -13.44 10.70
CA SER A 12 30.32 -14.13 10.27
C SER A 12 30.66 -15.06 9.12
N VAL A 13 30.41 -16.36 9.31
CA VAL A 13 30.69 -17.39 8.32
C VAL A 13 29.40 -17.65 7.55
N TYR A 14 29.36 -17.25 6.29
CA TYR A 14 28.23 -17.49 5.39
C TYR A 14 28.52 -18.71 4.52
N SER A 15 27.69 -19.74 4.59
CA SER A 15 27.77 -20.85 3.64
C SER A 15 27.46 -20.35 2.23
N VAL A 16 28.22 -20.80 1.23
CA VAL A 16 27.99 -20.47 -0.18
C VAL A 16 26.58 -20.87 -0.63
N GLU A 17 25.98 -21.89 -0.02
CA GLU A 17 24.59 -22.26 -0.24
C GLU A 17 23.62 -21.13 0.10
N SER A 18 23.87 -20.41 1.20
CA SER A 18 23.05 -19.26 1.62
C SER A 18 23.15 -18.08 0.64
N VAL A 19 24.33 -17.87 0.05
CA VAL A 19 24.55 -16.84 -0.97
C VAL A 19 23.88 -17.23 -2.29
N LEU A 20 23.98 -18.50 -2.71
CA LEU A 20 23.31 -19.02 -3.90
C LEU A 20 21.79 -18.94 -3.76
N VAL A 21 21.23 -19.27 -2.59
CA VAL A 21 19.80 -19.14 -2.31
C VAL A 21 19.36 -17.67 -2.37
N SER A 22 20.16 -16.74 -1.85
CA SER A 22 19.88 -15.30 -1.98
C SER A 22 19.85 -14.84 -3.44
N ILE A 23 20.72 -15.36 -4.29
CA ILE A 23 20.71 -15.13 -5.75
C ILE A 23 19.47 -15.78 -6.39
N MET A 24 18.94 -16.88 -5.86
CA MET A 24 17.69 -17.45 -6.36
C MET A 24 16.48 -16.54 -6.10
N PHE A 25 16.51 -15.65 -5.10
CA PHE A 25 15.45 -14.65 -4.91
C PHE A 25 15.42 -13.59 -6.01
N LEU A 26 16.51 -13.33 -6.75
CA LEU A 26 16.43 -12.50 -7.97
C LEU A 26 15.40 -13.07 -8.95
N ARG A 27 15.25 -14.40 -9.02
CA ARG A 27 14.28 -15.06 -9.89
C ARG A 27 12.82 -14.78 -9.52
N LEU A 28 12.52 -14.13 -8.39
CA LEU A 28 11.16 -13.65 -8.13
C LEU A 28 10.62 -12.73 -9.23
N TYR A 29 11.48 -12.05 -10.00
CA TYR A 29 11.03 -11.27 -11.17
C TYR A 29 10.29 -12.16 -12.19
N LEU A 30 10.64 -13.45 -12.28
CA LEU A 30 10.00 -14.40 -13.18
C LEU A 30 8.58 -14.72 -12.73
N VAL A 31 8.30 -14.75 -11.42
CA VAL A 31 6.94 -14.94 -10.89
C VAL A 31 6.04 -13.79 -11.34
N TRP A 32 6.54 -12.55 -11.26
CA TRP A 32 5.82 -11.39 -11.79
C TRP A 32 5.61 -11.48 -13.31
N THR A 33 6.65 -11.86 -14.04
CA THR A 33 6.60 -11.99 -15.51
C THR A 33 5.57 -13.04 -15.94
N TYR A 34 5.56 -14.19 -15.27
CA TYR A 34 4.61 -15.26 -15.49
C TYR A 34 3.18 -14.85 -15.11
N TYR A 35 2.99 -14.19 -13.97
CA TYR A 35 1.69 -13.68 -13.56
C TYR A 35 1.13 -12.65 -14.55
N ARG A 36 1.97 -11.72 -15.01
CA ARG A 36 1.64 -10.74 -16.05
C ARG A 36 1.24 -11.43 -17.36
N GLU A 37 2.01 -12.41 -17.80
CA GLU A 37 1.71 -13.17 -19.02
C GLU A 37 0.40 -13.95 -18.89
N TRP A 38 0.15 -14.59 -17.75
CA TRP A 38 -1.10 -15.28 -17.46
C TRP A 38 -2.31 -14.33 -17.43
N LEU A 39 -2.16 -13.14 -16.83
CA LEU A 39 -3.20 -12.11 -16.80
C LEU A 39 -3.60 -11.69 -18.23
N PHE A 40 -2.62 -11.39 -19.07
CA PHE A 40 -2.87 -11.01 -20.45
C PHE A 40 -3.18 -12.20 -21.37
N ALA A 41 -2.94 -13.45 -20.94
CA ALA A 41 -3.29 -14.63 -21.74
C ALA A 41 -4.81 -14.79 -21.91
N ARG A 42 -5.61 -14.23 -21.00
CA ARG A 42 -7.08 -14.24 -21.07
C ARG A 42 -7.65 -13.35 -22.19
N TYR A 43 -6.87 -12.38 -22.68
CA TYR A 43 -7.32 -11.42 -23.69
C TYR A 43 -6.74 -11.76 -25.06
N THR A 44 -7.49 -12.53 -25.85
CA THR A 44 -7.09 -13.02 -27.19
C THR A 44 -6.80 -11.87 -28.17
N THR A 45 -7.55 -10.77 -28.08
CA THR A 45 -7.44 -9.59 -28.95
C THR A 45 -6.47 -8.52 -28.43
N LYS A 46 -5.68 -8.80 -27.39
CA LYS A 46 -4.78 -7.82 -26.75
C LYS A 46 -3.84 -7.11 -27.73
N ASN A 47 -3.31 -7.84 -28.71
CA ASN A 47 -2.38 -7.30 -29.70
C ASN A 47 -3.10 -6.38 -30.71
N PHE A 48 -4.38 -6.63 -30.97
CA PHE A 48 -5.20 -5.80 -31.83
C PHE A 48 -5.62 -4.52 -31.09
N ALA A 49 -6.14 -4.65 -29.87
CA ALA A 49 -6.55 -3.52 -29.04
C ALA A 49 -5.39 -2.59 -28.65
N SER A 50 -4.21 -3.14 -28.39
CA SER A 50 -2.98 -2.37 -28.11
C SER A 50 -2.53 -1.55 -29.33
N ARG A 51 -2.65 -2.11 -30.54
CA ARG A 51 -2.33 -1.40 -31.79
C ARG A 51 -3.34 -0.32 -32.16
N MET A 52 -4.62 -0.51 -31.82
CA MET A 52 -5.65 0.49 -32.10
C MET A 52 -5.55 1.72 -31.20
N ASN A 53 -5.10 1.55 -29.96
CA ASN A 53 -5.01 2.64 -28.99
C ASN A 53 -3.58 3.19 -28.80
N ASP A 54 -2.59 2.62 -29.50
CA ASP A 54 -1.15 2.93 -29.34
C ASP A 54 -0.64 2.84 -27.88
N VAL A 55 -1.32 2.04 -27.06
CA VAL A 55 -0.91 1.79 -25.68
C VAL A 55 -0.19 0.45 -25.62
N PRO A 56 1.11 0.41 -25.31
CA PRO A 56 1.83 -0.86 -25.17
C PRO A 56 1.29 -1.66 -23.98
N MET A 57 1.20 -2.98 -24.15
CA MET A 57 0.87 -3.92 -23.06
C MET A 57 2.07 -4.08 -22.10
N ASP A 58 2.41 -2.99 -21.42
CA ASP A 58 3.53 -2.90 -20.51
C ASP A 58 3.12 -3.24 -19.05
N SER A 59 4.12 -3.49 -18.21
CA SER A 59 3.98 -3.83 -16.79
C SER A 59 3.18 -2.77 -16.02
N LYS A 60 3.30 -1.48 -16.41
CA LYS A 60 2.53 -0.38 -15.81
C LYS A 60 1.02 -0.55 -16.02
N LEU A 61 0.61 -1.00 -17.20
CA LEU A 61 -0.79 -1.26 -17.52
C LEU A 61 -1.30 -2.49 -16.79
N ALA A 62 -0.47 -3.53 -16.66
CA ALA A 62 -0.80 -4.74 -15.91
C ALA A 62 -1.11 -4.41 -14.44
N VAL A 63 -0.24 -3.64 -13.78
CA VAL A 63 -0.45 -3.21 -12.39
C VAL A 63 -1.76 -2.44 -12.25
N LYS A 64 -2.02 -1.47 -13.13
CA LYS A 64 -3.26 -0.67 -13.10
C LYS A 64 -4.50 -1.55 -13.29
N ALA A 65 -4.46 -2.48 -14.25
CA ALA A 65 -5.58 -3.38 -14.51
C ALA A 65 -5.89 -4.32 -13.34
N ILE A 66 -4.87 -4.81 -12.63
CA ILE A 66 -5.08 -5.66 -11.45
C ILE A 66 -5.62 -4.85 -10.27
N LEU A 67 -5.13 -3.62 -10.08
CA LEU A 67 -5.60 -2.73 -9.03
C LEU A 67 -7.07 -2.30 -9.23
N ASP A 68 -7.55 -2.31 -10.46
CA ASP A 68 -8.94 -1.96 -10.80
C ASP A 68 -9.91 -3.14 -10.52
N ASP A 69 -9.56 -4.37 -10.90
CA ASP A 69 -10.46 -5.53 -10.76
C ASP A 69 -10.63 -5.97 -9.29
N ARG A 70 -9.51 -6.22 -8.57
CA ARG A 70 -9.54 -6.68 -7.16
C ARG A 70 -8.39 -6.09 -6.33
N PRO A 71 -8.46 -4.79 -5.97
CA PRO A 71 -7.36 -4.08 -5.30
C PRO A 71 -6.93 -4.73 -3.99
N PHE A 72 -7.89 -5.04 -3.10
CA PHE A 72 -7.57 -5.56 -1.76
C PHE A 72 -6.95 -6.97 -1.79
N ALA A 73 -7.46 -7.86 -2.64
CA ALA A 73 -6.92 -9.20 -2.76
C ALA A 73 -5.48 -9.18 -3.30
N PHE A 74 -5.21 -8.32 -4.30
CA PHE A 74 -3.87 -8.15 -4.84
C PHE A 74 -2.91 -7.55 -3.82
N LEU A 75 -3.28 -6.46 -3.16
CA LEU A 75 -2.43 -5.83 -2.13
C LEU A 75 -2.14 -6.79 -0.96
N GLY A 76 -3.15 -7.54 -0.52
CA GLY A 76 -2.98 -8.57 0.51
C GLY A 76 -2.02 -9.68 0.09
N PHE A 77 -2.13 -10.17 -1.15
CA PHE A 77 -1.21 -11.17 -1.69
C PHE A 77 0.23 -10.63 -1.77
N VAL A 78 0.43 -9.41 -2.29
CA VAL A 78 1.76 -8.77 -2.36
C VAL A 78 2.35 -8.57 -0.96
N LEU A 79 1.54 -8.16 0.01
CA LEU A 79 2.00 -8.00 1.40
C LEU A 79 2.46 -9.33 2.00
N VAL A 80 1.65 -10.39 1.91
CA VAL A 80 2.02 -11.71 2.44
C VAL A 80 3.29 -12.22 1.77
N TRP A 81 3.38 -12.10 0.44
CA TRP A 81 4.54 -12.55 -0.31
C TRP A 81 5.81 -11.78 0.05
N THR A 82 5.74 -10.45 0.14
CA THR A 82 6.90 -9.60 0.50
C THR A 82 7.36 -9.87 1.93
N VAL A 83 6.44 -10.06 2.89
CA VAL A 83 6.77 -10.45 4.28
C VAL A 83 7.54 -11.77 4.31
N LEU A 84 7.05 -12.81 3.62
CA LEU A 84 7.70 -14.12 3.61
C LEU A 84 9.11 -14.08 3.03
N VAL A 85 9.29 -13.35 1.92
CA VAL A 85 10.58 -13.19 1.25
C VAL A 85 11.57 -12.43 2.14
N LEU A 86 11.16 -11.27 2.67
CA LEU A 86 12.04 -10.45 3.50
C LEU A 86 12.40 -11.16 4.82
N ALA A 87 11.45 -11.88 5.42
CA ALA A 87 11.70 -12.64 6.64
C ALA A 87 12.73 -13.76 6.40
N TYR A 88 12.65 -14.42 5.25
CA TYR A 88 13.62 -15.45 4.88
C TYR A 88 15.01 -14.85 4.58
N LEU A 89 15.08 -13.70 3.90
CA LEU A 89 16.35 -13.01 3.65
C LEU A 89 17.02 -12.53 4.95
N VAL A 90 16.25 -11.98 5.89
CA VAL A 90 16.79 -11.59 7.22
C VAL A 90 17.25 -12.82 8.00
N ARG A 91 16.53 -13.94 7.92
CA ARG A 91 16.96 -15.20 8.53
C ARG A 91 18.33 -15.64 8.02
N ILE A 92 18.55 -15.59 6.71
CA ILE A 92 19.86 -15.94 6.13
C ILE A 92 20.94 -14.96 6.62
N ALA A 93 20.64 -13.66 6.63
CA ALA A 93 21.59 -12.63 7.02
C ALA A 93 22.03 -12.76 8.49
N GLU A 94 21.10 -13.08 9.39
CA GLU A 94 21.33 -13.18 10.85
C GLU A 94 21.68 -14.59 11.33
N SER A 95 21.57 -15.62 10.48
CA SER A 95 21.92 -17.01 10.80
C SER A 95 23.31 -17.22 11.43
N PRO A 96 24.38 -16.49 11.05
CA PRO A 96 25.71 -16.75 11.60
C PRO A 96 25.95 -16.12 12.98
N VAL A 97 25.10 -15.21 13.46
CA VAL A 97 25.39 -14.40 14.65
C VAL A 97 24.61 -14.85 15.89
N ASN A 98 23.40 -15.42 15.73
CA ASN A 98 22.54 -15.67 16.89
C ASN A 98 21.58 -16.86 16.72
N VAL A 99 21.62 -17.80 17.68
CA VAL A 99 20.76 -18.99 17.72
C VAL A 99 19.28 -18.67 17.95
N GLN A 100 18.95 -17.57 18.63
CA GLN A 100 17.55 -17.15 18.84
C GLN A 100 16.86 -16.68 17.54
N HIS A 101 17.64 -16.24 16.54
CA HIS A 101 17.15 -15.85 15.22
C HIS A 101 17.12 -17.03 14.23
N LEU A 102 17.25 -18.29 14.69
CA LEU A 102 17.06 -19.45 13.81
C LEU A 102 15.56 -19.73 13.53
N TYR A 103 14.67 -19.34 14.45
CA TYR A 103 13.23 -19.55 14.29
C TYR A 103 12.62 -18.60 13.27
N PHE A 104 12.11 -19.14 12.16
CA PHE A 104 11.47 -18.36 11.09
C PHE A 104 10.37 -17.41 11.60
N TRP A 105 9.61 -17.84 12.61
CA TRP A 105 8.53 -17.06 13.19
C TRP A 105 8.99 -15.74 13.82
N ASN A 106 10.19 -15.69 14.40
CA ASN A 106 10.75 -14.47 14.98
C ASN A 106 11.12 -13.44 13.89
N GLN A 107 11.56 -13.92 12.72
CA GLN A 107 11.91 -13.05 11.60
C GLN A 107 10.67 -12.56 10.88
N LEU A 108 9.64 -13.41 10.80
CA LEU A 108 8.33 -13.01 10.31
C LEU A 108 7.75 -11.91 11.20
N TRP A 109 7.80 -12.07 12.52
CA TRP A 109 7.40 -11.04 13.48
C TRP A 109 8.19 -9.74 13.29
N LEU A 110 9.52 -9.81 13.23
CA LEU A 110 10.39 -8.66 12.99
C LEU A 110 10.00 -7.89 11.73
N ILE A 111 9.80 -8.59 10.61
CA ILE A 111 9.43 -7.96 9.34
C ILE A 111 8.04 -7.35 9.38
N VAL A 112 7.05 -8.03 9.98
CA VAL A 112 5.70 -7.49 10.14
C VAL A 112 5.74 -6.18 10.92
N VAL A 113 6.38 -6.17 12.08
CA VAL A 113 6.53 -4.98 12.96
C VAL A 113 7.30 -3.85 12.26
N THR A 114 8.23 -4.19 11.38
CA THR A 114 9.01 -3.22 10.58
C THR A 114 8.17 -2.61 9.47
N ILE A 115 7.42 -3.42 8.71
CA ILE A 115 6.55 -2.96 7.62
C ILE A 115 5.40 -2.11 8.15
N THR A 116 4.84 -2.46 9.30
CA THR A 116 3.81 -1.66 9.97
C THR A 116 4.37 -0.41 10.67
N ALA A 117 5.69 -0.20 10.61
CA ALA A 117 6.40 0.90 11.28
C ALA A 117 6.11 0.99 12.79
N THR A 118 5.75 -0.13 13.44
CA THR A 118 5.44 -0.17 14.88
C THR A 118 6.72 -0.18 15.71
N GLY A 119 7.70 -1.00 15.32
CA GLY A 119 9.05 -0.99 15.90
C GLY A 119 9.13 -1.24 17.41
N TYR A 120 8.58 -2.35 17.92
CA TYR A 120 8.63 -2.69 19.35
C TYR A 120 10.05 -2.76 19.93
N GLY A 121 11.04 -3.14 19.13
CA GLY A 121 12.46 -3.18 19.52
C GLY A 121 12.87 -4.41 20.32
N ASP A 122 12.00 -5.41 20.43
CA ASP A 122 12.26 -6.72 21.03
C ASP A 122 13.24 -7.57 20.19
N LEU A 123 13.14 -7.47 18.86
CA LEU A 123 14.04 -8.09 17.90
C LEU A 123 14.62 -7.03 16.96
N TYR A 124 15.91 -7.11 16.66
CA TYR A 124 16.57 -6.22 15.70
C TYR A 124 17.79 -6.89 15.04
N PRO A 125 18.09 -6.57 13.77
CA PRO A 125 19.23 -7.15 13.07
C PRO A 125 20.57 -6.61 13.61
N ILE A 126 21.50 -7.52 13.89
CA ILE A 126 22.84 -7.19 14.37
C ILE A 126 23.78 -7.02 13.16
N THR A 127 23.57 -7.79 12.09
CA THR A 127 24.41 -7.79 10.89
C THR A 127 24.15 -6.58 9.99
N HIS A 128 25.17 -6.12 9.28
CA HIS A 128 25.01 -5.03 8.29
C HIS A 128 24.06 -5.42 7.15
N LEU A 129 24.09 -6.68 6.71
CA LEU A 129 23.20 -7.20 5.68
C LEU A 129 21.74 -7.24 6.17
N GLY A 130 21.50 -7.73 7.39
CA GLY A 130 20.16 -7.73 7.99
C GLY A 130 19.58 -6.32 8.12
N ARG A 131 20.41 -5.34 8.51
CA ARG A 131 20.02 -3.92 8.56
C ARG A 131 19.65 -3.36 7.19
N LEU A 132 20.43 -3.66 6.15
CA LEU A 132 20.14 -3.24 4.79
C LEU A 132 18.80 -3.81 4.30
N ILE A 133 18.53 -5.08 4.58
CA ILE A 133 17.25 -5.71 4.23
C ILE A 133 16.09 -5.05 5.00
N CYS A 134 16.26 -4.75 6.29
CA CYS A 134 15.25 -4.02 7.07
C CYS A 134 15.01 -2.60 6.51
N CYS A 135 16.04 -1.88 6.06
CA CYS A 135 15.85 -0.60 5.38
C CYS A 135 15.00 -0.74 4.11
N ILE A 136 15.26 -1.77 3.30
CA ILE A 136 14.43 -2.06 2.11
C ILE A 136 12.99 -2.40 2.53
N ALA A 137 12.81 -3.20 3.59
CA ALA A 137 11.49 -3.53 4.12
C ALA A 137 10.69 -2.29 4.54
N MET A 138 11.35 -1.30 5.16
CA MET A 138 10.71 -0.01 5.52
C MET A 138 10.22 0.75 4.28
N PHE A 139 11.05 0.86 3.24
CA PHE A 139 10.64 1.53 1.99
C PHE A 139 9.48 0.81 1.30
N VAL A 140 9.55 -0.53 1.19
CA VAL A 140 8.49 -1.34 0.59
C VAL A 140 7.19 -1.22 1.38
N GLY A 141 7.28 -1.28 2.72
CA GLY A 141 6.12 -1.11 3.61
C GLY A 141 5.44 0.24 3.42
N ALA A 142 6.22 1.33 3.35
CA ALA A 142 5.68 2.66 3.09
C ALA A 142 4.97 2.77 1.73
N MET A 143 5.53 2.18 0.68
CA MET A 143 4.90 2.14 -0.65
C MET A 143 3.59 1.33 -0.66
N LEU A 144 3.57 0.19 0.03
CA LEU A 144 2.36 -0.63 0.17
C LEU A 144 1.27 0.10 0.94
N LEU A 145 1.62 0.80 2.02
CA LEU A 145 0.64 1.58 2.78
C LEU A 145 0.08 2.74 1.94
N ALA A 146 0.94 3.47 1.21
CA ALA A 146 0.51 4.57 0.35
C ALA A 146 -0.46 4.11 -0.76
N THR A 147 -0.16 2.97 -1.39
CA THR A 147 -1.04 2.38 -2.41
C THR A 147 -2.35 1.87 -1.81
N LEU A 148 -2.33 1.26 -0.62
CA LEU A 148 -3.54 0.87 0.10
C LEU A 148 -4.42 2.09 0.37
N THR A 149 -3.87 3.18 0.92
CA THR A 149 -4.62 4.41 1.17
C THR A 149 -5.22 4.99 -0.12
N ALA A 150 -4.48 4.99 -1.22
CA ALA A 150 -4.99 5.45 -2.51
C ALA A 150 -6.16 4.58 -3.02
N THR A 151 -6.04 3.24 -2.92
CA THR A 151 -7.12 2.33 -3.33
C THR A 151 -8.38 2.50 -2.48
N VAL A 152 -8.24 2.62 -1.16
CA VAL A 152 -9.35 2.91 -0.26
C VAL A 152 -10.00 4.25 -0.64
N SER A 153 -9.21 5.30 -0.86
CA SER A 153 -9.74 6.61 -1.29
C SER A 153 -10.49 6.53 -2.61
N SER A 154 -10.03 5.72 -3.56
CA SER A 154 -10.71 5.55 -4.85
C SER A 154 -12.03 4.79 -4.74
N GLN A 155 -12.12 3.80 -3.84
CA GLN A 155 -13.36 3.06 -3.61
C GLN A 155 -14.39 3.86 -2.81
N LEU A 156 -13.94 4.76 -1.94
CA LEU A 156 -14.82 5.67 -1.20
C LEU A 156 -15.26 6.88 -2.04
N ALA A 157 -14.63 7.12 -3.19
CA ALA A 157 -15.04 8.19 -4.08
C ALA A 157 -16.42 7.87 -4.68
N LEU A 158 -17.30 8.87 -4.65
CA LEU A 158 -18.66 8.73 -5.19
C LEU A 158 -18.62 8.47 -6.68
N ASN A 159 -19.40 7.49 -7.12
CA ASN A 159 -19.61 7.25 -8.54
C ASN A 159 -20.30 8.45 -9.20
N ALA A 160 -20.19 8.58 -10.52
CA ALA A 160 -20.83 9.69 -11.25
C ALA A 160 -22.37 9.71 -11.10
N GLY A 161 -22.99 8.56 -10.84
CA GLY A 161 -24.42 8.46 -10.52
C GLY A 161 -24.73 8.95 -9.09
N GLU A 162 -23.96 8.49 -8.11
CA GLU A 162 -24.11 8.88 -6.69
C GLU A 162 -23.81 10.35 -6.47
N SER A 163 -22.79 10.89 -7.14
CA SER A 163 -22.48 12.32 -7.14
C SER A 163 -23.63 13.15 -7.67
N ARG A 164 -24.30 12.70 -8.74
CA ARG A 164 -25.50 13.36 -9.28
C ARG A 164 -26.68 13.30 -8.32
N LEU A 165 -26.93 12.15 -7.71
CA LEU A 165 -27.96 12.00 -6.68
C LEU A 165 -27.70 12.92 -5.48
N MET A 166 -26.46 12.94 -4.99
CA MET A 166 -26.06 13.78 -3.85
C MET A 166 -26.23 15.26 -4.18
N MET A 167 -25.86 15.68 -5.39
CA MET A 167 -26.06 17.04 -5.87
C MET A 167 -27.55 17.42 -5.89
N PHE A 168 -28.43 16.52 -6.34
CA PHE A 168 -29.87 16.72 -6.31
C PHE A 168 -30.39 16.84 -4.87
N LEU A 169 -30.03 15.92 -3.98
CA LEU A 169 -30.45 15.96 -2.57
C LEU A 169 -29.95 17.22 -1.84
N GLN A 170 -28.74 17.67 -2.17
CA GLN A 170 -28.21 18.93 -1.66
C GLN A 170 -29.03 20.13 -2.15
N SER A 171 -29.44 20.16 -3.42
CA SER A 171 -30.25 21.25 -3.97
C SER A 171 -31.57 21.45 -3.21
N GLU A 172 -32.24 20.36 -2.83
CA GLU A 172 -33.46 20.44 -2.00
C GLU A 172 -33.17 20.98 -0.59
N ARG A 173 -32.00 20.63 -0.03
CA ARG A 173 -31.58 21.11 1.30
C ARG A 173 -31.26 22.61 1.27
N TRP A 174 -30.55 23.07 0.25
CA TRP A 174 -30.24 24.49 0.04
C TRP A 174 -31.51 25.34 -0.05
N GLU A 175 -32.54 24.88 -0.75
CA GLU A 175 -33.80 25.59 -0.86
C GLU A 175 -34.50 25.75 0.50
N LYS A 176 -34.51 24.69 1.31
CA LYS A 176 -35.08 24.72 2.67
C LYS A 176 -34.30 25.67 3.58
N ASP A 177 -32.98 25.63 3.53
CA ASP A 177 -32.11 26.48 4.34
C ASP A 177 -32.26 27.97 3.97
N ILE A 178 -32.37 28.30 2.68
CA ILE A 178 -32.64 29.65 2.20
C ILE A 178 -34.00 30.14 2.70
N ARG A 179 -35.05 29.31 2.60
CA ARG A 179 -36.39 29.65 3.11
C ARG A 179 -36.38 29.91 4.61
N LEU A 180 -35.71 29.06 5.39
CA LEU A 180 -35.58 29.24 6.83
C LEU A 180 -34.79 30.50 7.19
N ALA A 181 -33.71 30.80 6.45
CA ALA A 181 -32.93 32.01 6.61
C ALA A 181 -33.78 33.26 6.31
N ALA A 182 -34.56 33.24 5.23
CA ALA A 182 -35.48 34.31 4.88
C ALA A 182 -36.53 34.54 5.98
N ILE A 183 -37.18 33.47 6.47
CA ILE A 183 -38.15 33.55 7.58
C ILE A 183 -37.50 34.17 8.82
N LYS A 184 -36.31 33.70 9.22
CA LYS A 184 -35.58 34.25 10.38
C LYS A 184 -35.24 35.73 10.20
N SER A 185 -34.81 36.13 9.00
CA SER A 185 -34.48 37.53 8.71
C SER A 185 -35.70 38.45 8.86
N ILE A 186 -36.85 38.06 8.32
CA ILE A 186 -38.12 38.80 8.44
C ILE A 186 -38.57 38.86 9.89
N GLN A 187 -38.54 37.72 10.61
CA GLN A 187 -38.88 37.67 12.03
C GLN A 187 -37.98 38.57 12.87
N SER A 188 -36.68 38.61 12.59
CA SER A 188 -35.72 39.45 13.31
C SER A 188 -35.96 40.94 13.04
N TRP A 189 -36.24 41.30 11.79
CA TRP A 189 -36.59 42.67 11.39
C TRP A 189 -37.87 43.14 12.08
N TRP A 190 -38.92 42.31 12.07
CA TRP A 190 -40.20 42.60 12.72
C TRP A 190 -40.05 42.75 14.25
N ARG A 191 -39.30 41.85 14.90
CA ARG A 191 -39.02 41.97 16.34
C ARG A 191 -38.26 43.25 16.67
N ARG A 192 -37.36 43.70 15.78
CA ARG A 192 -36.61 44.95 15.94
C ARG A 192 -37.51 46.17 15.74
N SER A 193 -38.41 46.16 14.75
CA SER A 193 -39.32 47.29 14.50
C SER A 193 -40.32 47.53 15.63
N ILE A 194 -40.79 46.46 16.31
CA ILE A 194 -41.65 46.60 17.50
C ILE A 194 -40.88 47.19 18.70
N LYS A 195 -39.61 46.81 18.90
CA LYS A 195 -38.80 47.32 20.02
C LYS A 195 -38.34 48.77 19.85
N HIS A 196 -38.16 49.21 18.60
CA HIS A 196 -37.80 50.59 18.26
C HIS A 196 -38.78 51.13 17.22
N PRO A 197 -40.03 51.47 17.60
CA PRO A 197 -40.93 52.14 16.69
C PRO A 197 -40.28 53.47 16.32
N LYS A 198 -40.10 53.71 15.01
CA LYS A 198 -39.55 54.99 14.54
C LYS A 198 -40.46 56.10 15.07
N THR A 199 -39.95 56.89 16.00
CA THR A 199 -40.55 58.18 16.37
C THR A 199 -40.45 59.06 15.13
N LEU A 200 -41.57 59.17 14.41
CA LEU A 200 -41.81 60.23 13.44
C LEU A 200 -41.86 61.58 14.16
#